data_AF-A0A1Z8WLP6-F1
#
_entry.id   AF-A0A1Z8WLP6-F1
#
_cell.length_a   1.000
_cell.length_b   1.000
_cell.length_c   1.000
_cell.angle_alpha   90.00
_cell.angle_beta   90.00
_cell.angle_gamma   90.00
#
_symmetry.space_group_name_H-M   'P 1'
#
loop_
_entity.id
_entity.type
_entity.pdbx_description
1 polymer ?
#
loop_
_entity_poly.entity_id
_entity_poly.type
_entity_poly.pdbx_seq_one_letter_code
_entity_poly.pdbx_strand_id
1 'polypeptide(L)'
;MHQIKRLLFPIFSAFIIIGCIKTTNSPVGSWNGEIETTIDYQGVKMQKTSNYQYTLYQDGYCTIFVINIWDNDGLETRNEFKGLWHQKSNIVTVQYNLLDEKKVSSYATTPRNWNEVRHVFTINNNLINMNGKIEGTEINLVKKILNIESNDQKN
;
A
#
# COMPACT_ATOMS: atom_id res chain seq x y z
N MET A 1 35.01 -50.11 -49.22
CA MET A 1 35.14 -49.83 -47.77
C MET A 1 34.71 -48.39 -47.55
N HIS A 2 33.45 -48.12 -47.14
CA HIS A 2 33.04 -47.85 -45.73
C HIS A 2 33.91 -46.75 -45.08
N GLN A 3 33.42 -45.57 -44.68
CA GLN A 3 32.14 -45.28 -44.02
C GLN A 3 31.58 -43.87 -44.29
N ILE A 4 30.26 -43.79 -44.22
CA ILE A 4 29.44 -42.60 -43.99
C ILE A 4 29.60 -42.14 -42.53
N LYS A 5 29.77 -40.84 -42.29
CA LYS A 5 29.27 -40.14 -41.09
C LYS A 5 28.62 -38.84 -41.60
N ARG A 6 27.29 -38.76 -41.72
CA ARG A 6 26.34 -38.23 -40.71
C ARG A 6 26.84 -36.93 -40.07
N LEU A 7 26.08 -35.87 -39.85
CA LEU A 7 24.71 -35.42 -40.19
C LEU A 7 24.58 -34.09 -39.39
N LEU A 8 24.00 -33.02 -39.99
CA LEU A 8 23.22 -31.91 -39.40
C LEU A 8 23.67 -31.25 -38.05
N PHE A 9 23.61 -29.93 -37.82
CA PHE A 9 22.49 -28.98 -37.92
C PHE A 9 23.02 -27.54 -37.75
N PRO A 10 22.34 -26.50 -38.28
CA PRO A 10 22.66 -25.10 -38.02
C PRO A 10 22.36 -24.77 -36.56
N ILE A 11 23.29 -24.08 -35.91
CA ILE A 11 23.11 -23.59 -34.54
C ILE A 11 22.12 -22.43 -34.62
N PHE A 12 20.85 -22.72 -34.37
CA PHE A 12 19.84 -21.70 -34.08
C PHE A 12 20.35 -20.87 -32.90
N SER A 13 20.65 -19.61 -33.16
CA SER A 13 20.83 -18.58 -32.15
C SER A 13 19.51 -18.43 -31.39
N ALA A 14 19.39 -19.15 -30.28
CA ALA A 14 18.31 -18.97 -29.33
C ALA A 14 18.45 -17.55 -28.75
N PHE A 15 17.64 -16.63 -29.25
CA PHE A 15 17.30 -15.42 -28.53
C PHE A 15 16.61 -15.87 -27.24
N ILE A 16 17.37 -15.92 -26.14
CA ILE A 16 16.78 -15.99 -24.81
C ILE A 16 16.12 -14.62 -24.62
N ILE A 17 14.85 -14.53 -25.01
CA ILE A 17 13.96 -13.50 -24.52
C ILE A 17 13.85 -13.82 -23.02
N ILE A 18 14.67 -13.13 -22.22
CA ILE A 18 14.49 -13.06 -20.77
C ILE A 18 13.19 -12.25 -20.61
N GLY A 19 12.06 -12.95 -20.75
CA GLY A 19 10.78 -12.45 -20.31
C GLY A 19 10.95 -12.18 -18.83
N CYS A 20 10.94 -10.90 -18.46
CA CYS A 20 10.85 -10.50 -17.08
C CYS A 20 9.52 -11.06 -16.58
N ILE A 21 9.55 -12.25 -15.98
CA ILE A 21 8.40 -12.83 -15.28
C ILE A 21 8.19 -11.87 -14.11
N LYS A 22 7.33 -10.86 -14.30
CA LYS A 22 6.80 -10.08 -13.20
C LYS A 22 6.17 -11.08 -12.26
N THR A 23 6.81 -11.30 -11.12
CA THR A 23 6.28 -12.14 -10.05
C THR A 23 4.85 -11.72 -9.78
N THR A 24 3.93 -12.69 -9.84
CA THR A 24 2.47 -12.54 -9.63
C THR A 24 2.11 -12.09 -8.21
N ASN A 25 3.10 -11.82 -7.36
CA ASN A 25 2.96 -11.36 -5.98
C ASN A 25 2.98 -9.83 -5.90
N SER A 26 1.94 -9.20 -6.46
CA SER A 26 1.81 -7.74 -6.49
C SER A 26 0.92 -7.22 -5.34
N PRO A 27 1.35 -6.16 -4.61
CA PRO A 27 0.57 -5.51 -3.57
C PRO A 27 -0.52 -4.59 -4.14
N VAL A 28 -0.68 -4.51 -5.48
CA VAL A 28 -1.77 -3.76 -6.11
C VAL A 28 -3.12 -4.13 -5.51
N GLY A 29 -3.91 -3.10 -5.20
CA GLY A 29 -5.21 -3.23 -4.54
C GLY A 29 -5.41 -2.19 -3.44
N SER A 30 -6.52 -2.35 -2.71
CA SER A 30 -6.85 -1.50 -1.56
C SER A 30 -6.55 -2.22 -0.26
N TRP A 31 -6.07 -1.49 0.74
CA TRP A 31 -5.60 -2.00 2.01
C TRP A 31 -6.05 -1.10 3.15
N ASN A 32 -6.58 -1.68 4.22
CA ASN A 32 -7.10 -0.93 5.36
C ASN A 32 -6.34 -1.30 6.63
N GLY A 33 -6.08 -0.33 7.50
CA GLY A 33 -5.61 -0.62 8.84
C GLY A 33 -5.88 0.53 9.79
N GLU A 34 -5.76 0.23 11.07
CA GLU A 34 -6.08 1.14 12.16
C GLU A 34 -4.90 1.19 13.11
N ILE A 35 -4.64 2.37 13.66
CA ILE A 35 -3.73 2.57 14.80
C ILE A 35 -4.36 3.51 15.81
N GLU A 36 -4.03 3.28 17.07
CA GLU A 36 -4.27 4.21 18.15
C GLU A 36 -2.96 4.90 18.52
N THR A 37 -3.00 6.21 18.67
CA THR A 37 -1.83 7.02 19.00
C THR A 37 -2.20 8.10 20.01
N THR A 38 -1.19 8.63 20.71
CA THR A 38 -1.36 9.76 21.62
C THR A 38 -0.51 10.92 21.13
N ILE A 39 -1.10 12.11 21.09
CA ILE A 39 -0.38 13.37 20.83
C ILE A 39 -0.42 14.27 22.06
N ASP A 40 0.51 15.22 22.13
CA ASP A 40 0.45 16.32 23.09
C ASP A 40 0.00 17.59 22.36
N TYR A 41 -1.09 18.20 22.81
CA TYR A 41 -1.57 19.48 22.32
C TYR A 41 -1.78 20.42 23.51
N GLN A 42 -1.00 21.49 23.57
CA GLN A 42 -1.04 22.50 24.64
C GLN A 42 -0.87 21.92 26.05
N GLY A 43 -0.06 20.86 26.21
CA GLY A 43 0.19 20.22 27.51
C GLY A 43 -0.88 19.19 27.91
N VAL A 44 -1.84 18.93 27.04
CA VAL A 44 -2.87 17.89 27.23
C VAL A 44 -2.57 16.72 26.30
N LYS A 45 -2.44 15.53 26.88
CA LYS A 45 -2.35 14.28 26.10
C LYS A 45 -3.73 13.95 25.53
N MET A 46 -3.79 13.82 24.21
CA MET A 46 -5.01 13.47 23.48
C MET A 46 -4.79 12.16 22.73
N GLN A 47 -5.72 11.23 22.88
CA GLN A 47 -5.75 10.00 22.10
C GLN A 47 -6.52 10.23 20.80
N LYS A 48 -6.06 9.54 19.75
CA LYS A 48 -6.75 9.49 18.46
C LYS A 48 -6.68 8.08 17.88
N THR A 49 -7.77 7.67 17.25
CA THR A 49 -7.82 6.48 16.38
C THR A 49 -7.69 6.92 14.94
N SER A 50 -6.72 6.38 14.23
CA SER A 50 -6.40 6.73 12.84
C SER A 50 -6.70 5.54 11.93
N ASN A 51 -7.71 5.69 11.08
CA ASN A 51 -8.14 4.72 10.09
C ASN A 51 -7.51 5.04 8.73
N TYR A 52 -6.66 4.14 8.23
CA TYR A 52 -5.96 4.28 6.97
C TYR A 52 -6.59 3.42 5.88
N GLN A 53 -6.75 3.99 4.70
CA GLN A 53 -7.04 3.27 3.46
C GLN A 53 -5.98 3.62 2.41
N TYR A 54 -5.16 2.65 2.04
CA TYR A 54 -4.20 2.74 0.95
C TYR A 54 -4.78 2.12 -0.31
N THR A 55 -4.59 2.76 -1.47
CA THR A 55 -4.85 2.17 -2.78
C THR A 55 -3.56 2.23 -3.60
N LEU A 56 -3.05 1.06 -3.97
CA LEU A 56 -1.81 0.91 -4.75
C LEU A 56 -2.17 0.54 -6.19
N TYR A 57 -1.82 1.41 -7.15
CA TYR A 57 -2.14 1.26 -8.58
C TYR A 57 -1.01 0.57 -9.35
N GLN A 58 -1.34 -0.11 -10.44
CA GLN A 58 -0.39 -0.94 -11.21
C GLN A 58 0.76 -0.15 -11.86
N ASP A 59 0.57 1.14 -12.09
CA ASP A 59 1.55 2.07 -12.66
C ASP A 59 2.54 2.62 -11.61
N GLY A 60 2.43 2.21 -10.35
CA GLY A 60 3.27 2.67 -9.25
C GLY A 60 2.72 3.92 -8.54
N TYR A 61 1.55 4.43 -8.92
CA TYR A 61 0.88 5.51 -8.18
C TYR A 61 0.14 4.97 -6.94
N CYS A 62 -0.09 5.82 -5.94
CA CYS A 62 -0.94 5.49 -4.80
C CYS A 62 -1.76 6.69 -4.30
N THR A 63 -2.90 6.37 -3.69
CA THR A 63 -3.69 7.31 -2.88
C THR A 63 -3.84 6.76 -1.47
N ILE A 64 -3.85 7.65 -0.49
CA ILE A 64 -4.06 7.30 0.91
C ILE A 64 -5.15 8.20 1.46
N PHE A 65 -6.13 7.61 2.11
CA PHE A 65 -7.15 8.31 2.88
C PHE A 65 -6.93 7.99 4.36
N VAL A 66 -6.95 9.02 5.19
CA VAL A 66 -6.82 8.86 6.64
C VAL A 66 -7.96 9.60 7.31
N ILE A 67 -8.70 8.87 8.15
CA ILE A 67 -9.71 9.42 9.04
C ILE A 67 -9.15 9.33 10.45
N ASN A 68 -8.92 10.46 11.11
CA ASN A 68 -8.60 10.47 12.53
C ASN A 68 -9.85 10.85 13.33
N ILE A 69 -10.20 10.02 14.31
CA ILE A 69 -11.26 10.23 15.28
C ILE A 69 -10.59 10.60 16.59
N TRP A 70 -10.99 11.74 17.16
CA TRP A 70 -10.41 12.26 18.40
C TRP A 70 -11.25 11.84 19.61
N ASP A 71 -10.63 11.22 20.61
CA ASP A 71 -11.37 10.61 21.72
C ASP A 71 -12.02 11.63 22.67
N ASN A 72 -11.54 12.88 22.66
CA ASN A 72 -12.04 13.93 23.55
C ASN A 72 -13.44 14.42 23.17
N ASP A 73 -13.79 14.47 21.89
CA ASP A 73 -15.06 15.01 21.41
C ASP A 73 -15.67 14.24 20.22
N GLY A 74 -15.03 13.17 19.76
CA GLY A 74 -15.48 12.35 18.65
C GLY A 74 -15.38 13.02 17.28
N LEU A 75 -14.70 14.18 17.19
CA LEU A 75 -14.57 14.89 15.92
C LEU A 75 -13.68 14.12 14.93
N GLU A 76 -13.99 14.26 13.64
CA GLU A 76 -13.29 13.59 12.55
C GLU A 76 -12.44 14.56 11.73
N THR A 77 -11.17 14.21 11.54
CA THR A 77 -10.32 14.85 10.52
C THR A 77 -10.12 13.92 9.35
N ARG A 78 -10.15 14.48 8.14
CA ARG A 78 -9.97 13.71 6.91
C ARG A 78 -8.80 14.27 6.13
N ASN A 79 -7.84 13.40 5.85
CA ASN A 79 -6.67 13.72 5.06
C ASN A 79 -6.63 12.84 3.82
N GLU A 80 -6.38 13.47 2.67
CA GLU A 80 -6.18 12.79 1.40
C GLU A 80 -4.74 13.02 0.94
N PHE A 81 -4.08 11.94 0.53
CA PHE A 81 -2.69 11.96 0.09
C PHE A 81 -2.54 11.30 -1.27
N LYS A 82 -1.52 11.74 -2.00
CA LYS A 82 -1.09 11.12 -3.25
C LYS A 82 0.41 10.88 -3.28
N GLY A 83 0.82 9.84 -3.98
CA GLY A 83 2.23 9.50 -4.01
C GLY A 83 2.57 8.37 -4.97
N LEU A 84 3.74 7.78 -4.73
CA LEU A 84 4.25 6.65 -5.47
C LEU A 84 4.53 5.49 -4.52
N TRP A 85 4.44 4.27 -5.03
CA TRP A 85 4.87 3.08 -4.34
C TRP A 85 5.77 2.23 -5.22
N HIS A 86 6.60 1.42 -4.57
CA HIS A 86 7.37 0.39 -5.23
C HIS A 86 7.57 -0.80 -4.29
N GLN A 87 7.87 -1.95 -4.89
CA GLN A 87 8.13 -3.19 -4.15
C GLN A 87 9.50 -3.74 -4.53
N LYS A 88 10.23 -4.21 -3.53
CA LYS A 88 11.44 -5.02 -3.68
C LYS A 88 11.31 -6.25 -2.80
N SER A 89 11.19 -7.43 -3.40
CA SER A 89 10.87 -8.66 -2.68
C SER A 89 9.54 -8.53 -1.90
N ASN A 90 9.51 -8.82 -0.61
CA ASN A 90 8.37 -8.65 0.28
C ASN A 90 8.29 -7.25 0.94
N ILE A 91 9.15 -6.31 0.54
CA ILE A 91 9.15 -4.95 1.10
C ILE A 91 8.40 -4.02 0.14
N VAL A 92 7.38 -3.35 0.66
CA VAL A 92 6.60 -2.32 -0.04
C VAL A 92 6.93 -0.98 0.57
N THR A 93 7.39 -0.03 -0.24
CA THR A 93 7.62 1.36 0.19
C THR A 93 6.60 2.26 -0.47
N VAL A 94 5.95 3.10 0.32
CA VAL A 94 4.99 4.11 -0.14
C VAL A 94 5.52 5.48 0.26
N GLN A 95 5.62 6.40 -0.69
CA GLN A 95 6.04 7.79 -0.45
C GLN A 95 4.98 8.74 -1.01
N TYR A 96 4.47 9.64 -0.18
CA TYR A 96 3.31 10.46 -0.53
C TYR A 96 3.34 11.84 0.13
N ASN A 97 2.55 12.75 -0.45
CA ASN A 97 2.37 14.11 0.00
C ASN A 97 0.88 14.37 0.27
N LEU A 98 0.60 15.31 1.17
CA LEU A 98 -0.76 15.79 1.41
C LEU A 98 -1.32 16.43 0.14
N LEU A 99 -2.51 15.99 -0.26
CA LEU A 99 -3.26 16.56 -1.37
C LEU A 99 -4.33 17.53 -0.86
N ASP A 100 -5.11 17.07 0.12
CA ASP A 100 -6.21 17.82 0.71
C ASP A 100 -6.34 17.47 2.20
N GLU A 101 -6.77 18.45 2.99
CA GLU A 101 -7.02 18.30 4.42
C GLU A 101 -8.32 19.03 4.80
N LYS A 102 -9.28 18.27 5.30
CA LYS A 102 -10.55 18.79 5.81
C LYS A 102 -10.54 18.71 7.33
N LYS A 103 -10.41 19.89 7.95
CA LYS A 103 -10.40 20.06 9.41
C LYS A 103 -11.79 20.37 9.93
N VAL A 104 -12.06 19.91 11.14
CA VAL A 104 -13.26 20.22 11.92
C VAL A 104 -12.96 21.00 13.20
N SER A 105 -11.69 21.10 13.60
CA SER A 105 -11.27 21.87 14.79
C SER A 105 -9.79 22.33 14.69
N SER A 106 -9.34 23.16 15.64
CA SER A 106 -8.00 23.75 15.66
C SER A 106 -6.92 22.88 16.31
N TYR A 107 -7.28 21.93 17.19
CA TYR A 107 -6.33 20.94 17.72
C TYR A 107 -6.18 19.74 16.76
N ALA A 108 -7.18 19.55 15.88
CA ALA A 108 -7.11 18.77 14.65
C ALA A 108 -6.14 19.35 13.60
N THR A 109 -5.29 20.31 13.97
CA THR A 109 -4.13 20.66 13.16
C THR A 109 -3.16 19.51 13.22
N THR A 110 -2.88 18.90 12.07
CA THR A 110 -1.71 18.06 11.96
C THR A 110 -0.45 18.92 12.21
N PRO A 111 0.36 18.65 13.25
CA PRO A 111 1.63 19.36 13.46
C PRO A 111 2.73 18.89 12.51
N ARG A 112 2.37 18.13 11.47
CA ARG A 112 3.31 17.39 10.66
C ARG A 112 3.53 18.08 9.32
N ASN A 113 4.79 18.22 8.98
CA ASN A 113 5.19 18.39 7.59
C ASN A 113 4.81 17.11 6.85
N TRP A 114 3.62 17.08 6.24
CA TRP A 114 3.16 15.97 5.39
C TRP A 114 3.77 16.02 3.98
N ASN A 115 4.82 16.82 3.80
CA ASN A 115 5.68 16.69 2.63
C ASN A 115 6.56 15.46 2.80
N GLU A 116 6.49 14.58 1.80
CA GLU A 116 7.35 13.42 1.61
C GLU A 116 7.29 12.39 2.75
N VAL A 117 6.08 12.10 3.23
CA VAL A 117 5.90 10.98 4.16
C VAL A 117 6.25 9.67 3.47
N ARG A 118 7.04 8.85 4.16
CA ARG A 118 7.48 7.54 3.68
C ARG A 118 7.11 6.47 4.69
N HIS A 119 6.33 5.50 4.25
CA HIS A 119 6.03 4.29 5.01
C HIS A 119 6.62 3.06 4.33
N VAL A 120 7.11 2.14 5.15
CA VAL A 120 7.70 0.87 4.71
C VAL A 120 6.92 -0.26 5.36
N PHE A 121 6.45 -1.18 4.53
CA PHE A 121 5.69 -2.34 4.95
C PHE A 121 6.36 -3.63 4.48
N THR A 122 6.10 -4.70 5.23
CA THR A 122 6.42 -6.07 4.83
C THR A 122 5.12 -6.78 4.46
N ILE A 123 4.98 -7.18 3.20
CA ILE A 123 3.84 -7.96 2.72
C ILE A 123 4.07 -9.44 2.99
N ASN A 124 3.03 -10.14 3.44
CA ASN A 124 3.09 -11.58 3.64
C ASN A 124 2.92 -12.35 2.31
N ASN A 125 3.30 -13.63 2.31
CA ASN A 125 3.35 -14.45 1.08
C ASN A 125 1.97 -14.69 0.44
N ASN A 126 0.88 -14.60 1.21
CA ASN A 126 -0.48 -14.75 0.69
C ASN A 126 -1.11 -13.42 0.23
N LEU A 127 -0.38 -12.30 0.34
CA LEU A 127 -0.82 -10.97 -0.07
C LEU A 127 -2.12 -10.50 0.62
N ILE A 128 -2.37 -10.97 1.84
CA ILE A 128 -3.54 -10.58 2.63
C ILE A 128 -3.18 -9.48 3.63
N ASN A 129 -1.95 -9.47 4.14
CA ASN A 129 -1.52 -8.54 5.19
C ASN A 129 -0.21 -7.83 4.82
N MET A 130 -0.12 -6.55 5.16
CA MET A 130 1.10 -5.74 5.14
C MET A 130 1.34 -5.12 6.51
N ASN A 131 2.46 -5.48 7.14
CA ASN A 131 2.82 -4.95 8.46
C ASN A 131 3.84 -3.83 8.34
N GLY A 132 3.71 -2.78 9.16
CA GLY A 132 4.69 -1.70 9.20
C GLY A 132 4.51 -0.83 10.44
N LYS A 133 5.15 0.33 10.45
CA LYS A 133 5.00 1.31 11.54
C LYS A 133 4.58 2.67 11.00
N ILE A 134 3.66 3.31 11.70
CA ILE A 134 3.23 4.68 11.45
C ILE A 134 3.20 5.42 12.79
N GLU A 135 3.82 6.59 12.85
CA GLU A 135 4.01 7.36 14.10
C GLU A 135 4.70 6.58 15.24
N GLY A 136 5.46 5.53 14.92
CA GLY A 136 6.08 4.65 15.91
C GLY A 136 5.19 3.51 16.41
N THR A 137 3.91 3.50 16.05
CA THR A 137 2.95 2.44 16.35
C THR A 137 2.93 1.39 15.24
N GLU A 138 2.87 0.11 15.60
CA GLU A 138 2.70 -0.99 14.63
C GLU A 138 1.32 -0.90 13.97
N ILE A 139 1.26 -1.16 12.66
CA ILE A 139 0.02 -1.26 11.89
C ILE A 139 0.03 -2.54 11.08
N ASN A 140 -1.12 -3.22 11.05
CA ASN A 140 -1.41 -4.29 10.10
C ASN A 140 -2.44 -3.81 9.09
N LEU A 141 -2.04 -3.69 7.83
CA LEU A 141 -2.91 -3.37 6.72
C LEU A 141 -3.47 -4.67 6.11
N VAL A 142 -4.79 -4.81 6.07
CA VAL A 142 -5.50 -5.96 5.51
C VAL A 142 -6.00 -5.62 4.11
N LYS A 143 -5.78 -6.52 3.14
CA LYS A 143 -6.23 -6.35 1.76
C LYS A 143 -7.76 -6.38 1.71
N LYS A 144 -8.35 -5.35 1.10
CA LYS A 144 -9.79 -5.33 0.82
C LYS A 144 -10.08 -6.26 -0.36
N ILE A 145 -10.73 -7.38 -0.07
CA ILE A 145 -11.24 -8.29 -1.09
C ILE A 145 -12.59 -7.74 -1.54
N LEU A 146 -12.70 -7.36 -2.81
CA LEU A 146 -14.01 -7.04 -3.40
C LEU A 146 -14.77 -8.36 -3.52
N ASN A 147 -15.70 -8.62 -2.61
CA ASN A 147 -16.74 -9.62 -2.88
C ASN A 147 -17.58 -9.05 -4.00
N ILE A 148 -17.38 -9.56 -5.22
CA ILE A 148 -18.36 -9.40 -6.29
C ILE A 148 -19.53 -10.28 -5.85
N GLU A 149 -20.51 -9.70 -5.17
CA GLU A 149 -21.82 -10.34 -5.08
C GLU A 149 -22.32 -10.48 -6.51
N SER A 150 -22.28 -11.71 -7.03
CA SER A 150 -22.96 -12.06 -8.26
C SER A 150 -24.45 -11.81 -8.04
N ASN A 151 -24.94 -10.70 -8.58
CA ASN A 151 -26.37 -10.49 -8.80
C ASN A 151 -26.85 -11.48 -9.89
N ASP A 152 -26.88 -12.77 -9.56
CA ASP A 152 -27.75 -13.72 -10.23
C ASP A 152 -29.12 -13.67 -9.53
N GLN A 153 -29.77 -12.51 -9.65
CA GLN A 153 -31.22 -12.45 -9.47
C GLN A 153 -31.86 -12.96 -10.77
N LYS A 154 -32.14 -14.27 -10.73
CA LYS A 154 -33.26 -15.00 -11.36
C LYS A 154 -34.09 -14.16 -12.36
N ASN A 155 -33.98 -14.55 -13.64
CA ASN A 155 -35.10 -14.45 -14.57
C ASN A 155 -36.32 -15.22 -14.06
#